data_AF-A0A3B8V2X4-F1
#
_entry.id   AF-A0A3B8V2X4-F1
#
_cell.length_a   1.000
_cell.length_b   1.000
_cell.length_c   1.000
_cell.angle_alpha   90.00
_cell.angle_beta   90.00
_cell.angle_gamma   90.00
#
_symmetry.space_group_name_H-M   'P 1'
#
loop_
_entity.id
_entity.type
_entity.pdbx_description
1 polymer ?
#
loop_
_entity_poly.entity_id
_entity_poly.type
_entity_poly.pdbx_seq_one_letter_code
_entity_poly.pdbx_strand_id
1 'polypeptide(L)'
;MNPRRRLPSVLLAIVAFAGCSPHALRDTDLPEVEIPERFEAPDGPKVAAPDAWWTSFGEPALDRTMQAAFASNLGLRQAWSRLEQSNAQARIAGAFLYPEVNLDASAAHTRSVPADFPANASD
;
A
#
# COMPACT_ATOMS: atom_id res chain seq x y z
N MET A 1 51.39 8.87 -4.82
CA MET A 1 49.92 8.94 -4.75
C MET A 1 49.44 7.81 -3.83
N ASN A 2 49.10 8.07 -2.55
CA ASN A 2 48.95 7.01 -1.54
C ASN A 2 47.59 6.29 -1.65
N PRO A 3 47.56 4.98 -1.99
CA PRO A 3 46.32 4.23 -2.18
C PRO A 3 45.49 4.12 -0.88
N ARG A 4 46.17 4.14 0.27
CA ARG A 4 45.55 4.13 1.61
C ARG A 4 44.68 5.34 1.92
N ARG A 5 44.92 6.49 1.28
CA ARG A 5 44.17 7.73 1.50
C ARG A 5 42.90 7.83 0.64
N ARG A 6 42.83 7.05 -0.45
CA ARG A 6 41.68 7.06 -1.38
C ARG A 6 40.60 6.02 -1.02
N LEU A 7 40.95 5.01 -0.23
CA LEU A 7 40.03 3.95 0.22
C LEU A 7 38.75 4.48 0.91
N PRO A 8 38.79 5.42 1.88
CA PRO A 8 37.58 5.90 2.54
C PRO A 8 36.68 6.73 1.61
N SER A 9 37.27 7.51 0.70
CA SER A 9 36.51 8.29 -0.29
C SER A 9 35.80 7.40 -1.30
N VAL A 10 36.42 6.28 -1.70
CA VAL A 10 35.80 5.30 -2.59
C VAL A 10 34.66 4.56 -1.89
N LEU A 11 34.84 4.19 -0.61
CA LEU A 11 33.79 3.55 0.20
C LEU A 11 32.57 4.46 0.40
N LEU A 12 32.79 5.74 0.70
CA LEU A 12 31.71 6.73 0.84
C LEU A 12 30.94 6.91 -0.47
N ALA A 13 31.64 6.95 -1.61
CA ALA A 13 31.00 7.06 -2.92
C ALA A 13 30.14 5.81 -3.25
N ILE A 14 30.63 4.61 -2.94
CA ILE A 14 29.86 3.37 -3.16
C ILE A 14 28.59 3.35 -2.33
N VAL A 15 28.64 3.76 -1.06
CA VAL A 15 27.45 3.85 -0.18
C VAL A 15 26.45 4.88 -0.70
N ALA A 16 26.92 6.02 -1.22
CA ALA A 16 26.05 7.07 -1.76
C ALA A 16 25.32 6.64 -3.05
N PHE A 17 25.93 5.79 -3.88
CA PHE A 17 25.33 5.33 -5.13
C PHE A 17 24.51 4.03 -4.99
N ALA A 18 24.64 3.28 -3.89
CA ALA A 18 23.91 2.02 -3.68
C ALA A 18 22.39 2.18 -3.47
N GLY A 19 21.91 3.40 -3.20
CA GLY A 19 20.49 3.70 -3.01
C GLY A 19 19.72 4.14 -4.26
N CYS A 20 20.40 4.41 -5.39
CA CYS A 20 19.73 4.74 -6.64
C CYS A 20 19.14 3.46 -7.25
N SER A 21 17.86 3.20 -7.00
CA SER A 21 17.11 2.14 -7.68
C SER A 21 16.63 2.64 -9.06
N PRO A 22 17.10 2.06 -10.18
CA PRO A 22 16.62 2.41 -11.52
C PRO A 22 15.28 1.73 -11.84
N HIS A 23 14.52 1.29 -10.83
CA HIS A 23 13.25 0.61 -11.02
C HIS A 23 12.21 1.60 -11.55
N ALA A 24 12.17 1.77 -12.87
CA ALA A 24 11.04 2.38 -13.55
C ALA A 24 9.84 1.45 -13.36
N LEU A 25 8.67 2.02 -13.06
CA LEU A 25 7.42 1.31 -13.32
C LEU A 25 7.50 0.82 -14.76
N ARG A 26 7.53 -0.50 -14.97
CA ARG A 26 7.39 -1.05 -16.31
C ARG A 26 6.04 -0.55 -16.80
N ASP A 27 6.07 0.29 -17.83
CA ASP A 27 4.87 0.50 -18.62
C ASP A 27 4.44 -0.90 -19.03
N THR A 28 3.26 -1.25 -18.53
CA THR A 28 2.82 -2.63 -18.41
C THR A 28 2.89 -3.28 -19.80
N ASP A 29 3.68 -4.35 -19.97
CA ASP A 29 3.57 -5.25 -21.12
C ASP A 29 2.22 -5.99 -21.00
N LEU A 30 1.12 -5.24 -21.11
CA LEU A 30 -0.21 -5.82 -21.19
C LEU A 30 -0.20 -6.72 -22.42
N PRO A 31 -0.67 -7.97 -22.30
CA PRO A 31 -0.80 -8.80 -23.48
C PRO A 31 -1.72 -8.07 -24.46
N GLU A 32 -1.26 -7.88 -25.69
CA GLU A 32 -2.10 -7.35 -26.76
C GLU A 32 -3.24 -8.36 -26.96
N VAL A 33 -4.43 -7.98 -26.52
CA VAL A 33 -5.63 -8.78 -26.73
C VAL A 33 -6.16 -8.38 -28.09
N GLU A 34 -6.03 -9.28 -29.07
CA GLU A 34 -6.62 -9.08 -30.40
C GLU A 34 -8.14 -9.01 -30.27
N ILE A 35 -8.68 -7.79 -30.25
CA ILE A 35 -10.12 -7.55 -30.33
C ILE A 35 -10.46 -7.38 -31.81
N PRO A 36 -11.39 -8.16 -32.35
CA PRO A 36 -11.79 -8.01 -33.74
C PRO A 36 -12.38 -6.62 -33.98
N GLU A 37 -12.15 -6.06 -35.17
CA GLU A 37 -12.72 -4.76 -35.56
C GLU A 37 -14.25 -4.73 -35.45
N ARG A 38 -14.90 -5.89 -35.53
CA ARG A 38 -16.34 -6.07 -35.36
C ARG A 38 -16.67 -7.35 -34.61
N PHE A 39 -17.68 -7.27 -33.76
CA PHE A 39 -18.36 -8.46 -33.23
C PHE A 39 -19.32 -9.01 -34.30
N GLU A 40 -19.66 -10.30 -34.23
CA GLU A 40 -20.54 -10.95 -35.21
C GLU A 40 -21.98 -10.41 -35.21
N ALA A 41 -22.36 -9.66 -34.18
CA ALA A 41 -23.67 -9.04 -34.07
C ALA A 41 -23.86 -7.92 -35.12
N PRO A 42 -25.06 -7.78 -35.73
CA PRO A 42 -25.40 -6.62 -36.54
C PRO A 42 -25.21 -5.34 -35.75
N ASP A 43 -24.75 -4.28 -36.40
CA ASP A 43 -24.64 -2.96 -35.77
C ASP A 43 -26.03 -2.48 -35.34
N GLY A 44 -26.26 -2.51 -34.03
CA GLY A 44 -27.46 -1.95 -33.41
C GLY A 44 -27.38 -0.42 -33.29
N PRO A 45 -28.49 0.24 -32.94
CA PRO A 45 -28.44 1.66 -32.56
C PRO A 45 -27.42 1.85 -31.43
N LYS A 46 -26.50 2.80 -31.59
CA LYS A 46 -25.58 3.19 -30.51
C LYS A 46 -26.38 3.91 -29.43
N VAL A 47 -26.78 3.19 -28.39
CA VAL A 47 -27.49 3.74 -27.24
C VAL A 47 -26.50 3.91 -26.10
N ALA A 48 -26.32 5.15 -25.64
CA ALA A 48 -25.63 5.39 -24.38
C ALA A 48 -26.48 4.80 -23.25
N ALA A 49 -25.94 3.85 -22.50
CA ALA A 49 -26.61 3.34 -21.33
C ALA A 49 -26.76 4.47 -20.30
N PRO A 50 -27.94 4.65 -19.69
CA PRO A 50 -28.08 5.53 -18.52
C PRO A 50 -27.14 5.08 -17.39
N ASP A 51 -26.72 6.00 -16.52
CA ASP A 51 -25.90 5.68 -15.34
C ASP A 51 -26.53 4.55 -14.51
N ALA A 52 -27.84 4.67 -14.29
CA ALA A 52 -28.67 3.58 -13.78
C ALA A 52 -29.15 2.72 -14.96
N TRP A 53 -28.26 1.87 -15.49
CA TRP A 53 -28.51 1.08 -16.71
C TRP A 53 -29.83 0.30 -16.68
N TRP A 54 -30.29 -0.15 -15.49
CA TRP A 54 -31.54 -0.88 -15.30
C TRP A 54 -32.81 -0.05 -15.59
N THR A 55 -32.71 1.27 -15.66
CA THR A 55 -33.85 2.14 -16.01
C THR A 55 -34.27 2.00 -17.48
N SER A 56 -33.36 1.53 -18.35
CA SER A 56 -33.65 1.22 -19.76
C SER A 56 -34.73 0.15 -19.96
N PHE A 57 -35.01 -0.66 -18.94
CA PHE A 57 -36.07 -1.66 -18.96
C PHE A 57 -37.47 -1.07 -18.81
N GLY A 58 -37.58 0.18 -18.31
CA GLY A 58 -38.88 0.85 -18.13
C GLY A 58 -39.77 0.25 -17.03
N GLU A 59 -39.22 -0.61 -16.16
CA GLU A 59 -39.97 -1.33 -15.13
C GLU A 59 -39.81 -0.67 -13.73
N PRO A 60 -40.84 -0.01 -13.18
CA PRO A 60 -40.73 0.68 -11.88
C PRO A 60 -40.48 -0.26 -10.70
N ALA A 61 -40.88 -1.53 -10.81
CA ALA A 61 -40.61 -2.54 -9.78
C ALA A 61 -39.12 -2.91 -9.71
N LEU A 62 -38.45 -2.98 -10.87
CA LEU A 62 -37.01 -3.23 -10.94
C LEU A 62 -36.23 -2.07 -10.30
N ASP A 63 -36.63 -0.83 -10.60
CA ASP A 63 -35.97 0.35 -10.05
C ASP A 63 -36.01 0.38 -8.50
N ARG A 64 -37.17 0.11 -7.90
CA ARG A 64 -37.29 0.00 -6.43
C ARG A 64 -36.42 -1.11 -5.85
N THR A 65 -36.33 -2.24 -6.54
CA THR A 65 -35.53 -3.40 -6.09
C THR A 65 -34.04 -3.08 -6.16
N MET A 66 -33.58 -2.43 -7.23
CA MET A 66 -32.19 -2.00 -7.38
C MET A 66 -31.80 -0.95 -6.34
N GLN A 67 -32.65 0.05 -6.09
CA GLN A 67 -32.43 1.05 -5.05
C GLN A 67 -32.30 0.39 -3.66
N ALA A 68 -33.20 -0.54 -3.32
CA ALA A 68 -33.13 -1.27 -2.06
C ALA A 68 -31.86 -2.14 -1.97
N ALA A 69 -31.49 -2.80 -3.07
CA ALA A 69 -30.28 -3.62 -3.14
C ALA A 69 -29.03 -2.78 -2.88
N PHE A 70 -28.89 -1.59 -3.48
CA PHE A 70 -27.74 -0.72 -3.30
C PHE A 70 -27.70 -0.02 -1.94
N ALA A 71 -28.85 0.39 -1.39
CA ALA A 71 -28.91 1.11 -0.12
C ALA A 71 -28.33 0.31 1.06
N SER A 72 -28.55 -1.01 1.08
CA SER A 72 -28.13 -1.87 2.20
C SER A 72 -27.12 -2.97 1.85
N ASN A 73 -26.48 -2.95 0.68
CA ASN A 73 -25.58 -4.03 0.25
C ASN A 73 -24.33 -4.17 1.15
N LEU A 74 -24.24 -5.26 1.91
CA LEU A 74 -23.06 -5.54 2.75
C LEU A 74 -21.83 -5.92 1.92
N GLY A 75 -22.01 -6.54 0.76
CA GLY A 75 -20.91 -6.87 -0.15
C GLY A 75 -20.21 -5.63 -0.71
N LEU A 76 -20.98 -4.60 -1.10
CA LEU A 76 -20.40 -3.32 -1.54
C LEU A 76 -19.64 -2.62 -0.42
N ARG A 77 -20.19 -2.61 0.80
CA ARG A 77 -19.50 -2.04 1.98
C ARG A 77 -18.20 -2.79 2.28
N GLN A 78 -18.22 -4.12 2.15
CA GLN A 78 -17.03 -4.95 2.32
C GLN A 78 -15.98 -4.64 1.24
N ALA A 79 -16.39 -4.54 -0.03
CA ALA A 79 -15.50 -4.18 -1.12
C ALA A 79 -14.86 -2.79 -0.90
N TRP A 80 -15.65 -1.81 -0.45
CA TRP A 80 -15.14 -0.49 -0.08
C TRP A 80 -14.11 -0.55 1.06
N SER A 81 -14.40 -1.35 2.09
CA SER A 81 -13.47 -1.55 3.21
C SER A 81 -12.15 -2.19 2.76
N ARG A 82 -12.20 -3.13 1.80
CA ARG A 82 -10.99 -3.73 1.21
C ARG A 82 -10.18 -2.72 0.41
N LEU A 83 -10.84 -1.81 -0.31
CA LEU A 83 -10.16 -0.72 -1.01
C LEU A 83 -9.45 0.21 -0.01
N GLU A 84 -10.10 0.59 1.09
CA GLU A 84 -9.48 1.42 2.13
C GLU A 84 -8.27 0.72 2.79
N GLN A 85 -8.40 -0.59 3.08
CA GLN A 85 -7.28 -1.40 3.58
C GLN A 85 -6.11 -1.46 2.59
N SER A 86 -6.38 -1.55 1.29
CA SER A 86 -5.35 -1.51 0.24
C SER A 86 -4.64 -0.16 0.22
N ASN A 87 -5.38 0.95 0.27
CA ASN A 87 -4.82 2.30 0.30
C ASN A 87 -3.96 2.55 1.55
N ALA A 88 -4.41 2.06 2.71
CA ALA A 88 -3.63 2.15 3.95
C ALA A 88 -2.31 1.36 3.85
N GLN A 89 -2.32 0.17 3.26
CA GLN A 89 -1.10 -0.62 3.01
C GLN A 89 -0.15 0.10 2.03
N ALA A 90 -0.67 0.67 0.95
CA ALA A 90 0.14 1.47 0.02
C ALA A 90 0.80 2.66 0.72
N ARG A 91 0.08 3.35 1.61
CA ARG A 91 0.61 4.45 2.41
C ARG A 91 1.71 4.00 3.39
N ILE A 92 1.54 2.86 4.05
CA ILE A 92 2.58 2.27 4.92
C ILE A 92 3.82 1.91 4.10
N ALA A 93 3.65 1.25 2.95
CA ALA A 93 4.75 0.91 2.05
C ALA A 93 5.50 2.16 1.55
N GLY A 94 4.78 3.25 1.29
CA GLY A 94 5.36 4.54 0.90
C GLY A 94 5.98 5.35 2.04
N ALA A 95 5.73 5.01 3.31
CA ALA A 95 6.24 5.77 4.45
C ALA A 95 7.77 5.74 4.53
N PHE A 96 8.41 4.67 4.05
CA PHE A 96 9.87 4.54 3.98
C PHE A 96 10.55 5.58 3.06
N LEU A 97 9.80 6.31 2.25
CA LEU A 97 10.33 7.41 1.44
C LEU A 97 10.54 8.70 2.24
N TYR A 98 10.04 8.77 3.48
CA TYR A 98 10.14 9.93 4.36
C TYR A 98 11.03 9.63 5.57
N PRO A 99 11.67 10.66 6.16
CA PRO A 99 12.42 10.48 7.40
C PRO A 99 11.48 10.14 8.57
N GLU A 100 11.89 9.19 9.39
CA GLU A 100 11.22 8.85 10.64
C GLU A 100 11.64 9.84 11.73
N VAL A 101 10.66 10.40 12.45
CA VAL A 101 10.90 11.33 13.55
C VAL A 101 10.36 10.70 14.83
N ASN A 102 11.27 10.27 15.70
CA ASN A 102 10.96 9.66 17.00
C ASN A 102 11.63 10.43 18.13
N LEU A 103 11.05 10.36 19.33
CA LEU A 103 11.61 10.87 20.57
C LEU A 103 11.50 9.79 21.64
N ASP A 104 12.66 9.30 22.08
CA ASP A 104 12.76 8.28 23.11
C ASP A 104 13.45 8.86 24.36
N ALA A 105 12.85 8.65 25.53
CA ALA A 105 13.41 9.02 26.82
C ALA A 105 13.40 7.81 27.75
N SER A 106 14.58 7.45 28.30
CA SER A 106 14.71 6.34 29.24
C SER A 106 15.57 6.72 30.45
N ALA A 107 15.26 6.12 31.59
CA ALA A 107 16.03 6.25 32.83
C ALA A 107 16.27 4.86 33.42
N ALA A 108 17.53 4.49 33.62
CA ALA A 108 17.92 3.22 34.23
C ALA A 108 18.80 3.47 35.44
N HIS A 109 18.53 2.77 36.55
CA HIS A 109 19.35 2.82 37.76
C HIS A 109 19.76 1.40 38.14
N THR A 110 21.05 1.10 38.00
CA THR A 110 21.63 -0.19 38.38
C THR A 110 22.35 -0.03 39.71
N ARG A 111 21.93 -0.78 40.75
CA ARG A 111 22.71 -0.95 41.98
C ARG A 111 23.43 -2.29 41.91
N SER A 112 24.74 -2.27 41.67
CA SER A 112 25.57 -3.45 41.95
C SER A 112 25.79 -3.51 43.46
N VAL A 113 25.30 -4.59 44.08
CA VAL A 113 25.70 -4.96 45.44
C VAL A 113 26.98 -5.78 45.28
N PRO A 114 28.13 -5.35 45.83
CA PRO A 114 29.34 -6.16 45.90
C PRO A 114 29.03 -7.57 46.43
N ALA A 115 29.64 -8.59 45.83
CA ALA A 115 29.42 -9.99 46.17
C ALA A 115 29.74 -10.33 47.65
N ASP A 116 30.42 -9.43 48.35
CA ASP A 116 30.88 -9.61 49.73
C ASP A 116 29.92 -9.02 50.78
N PHE A 117 28.72 -8.58 50.40
CA PHE A 117 27.72 -8.14 51.37
C PHE A 117 27.12 -9.35 52.12
N PRO A 118 27.29 -9.46 53.46
CA PRO A 118 26.72 -10.56 54.21
C PRO A 118 25.19 -10.46 54.21
N ALA A 119 24.53 -11.38 53.52
CA ALA A 119 23.10 -11.58 53.63
C ALA A 119 22.81 -12.24 54.99
N ASN A 120 21.98 -11.59 55.79
CA ASN A 120 21.41 -12.09 57.05
C ASN A 120 22.34 -12.12 58.27
N ALA A 121 22.31 -11.06 59.08
CA ALA A 121 22.59 -11.15 60.51
C ALA A 121 21.25 -11.40 61.24
N SER A 122 20.89 -12.66 61.39
CA SER A 122 19.87 -13.12 62.34
C SER A 122 20.58 -13.84 63.48
N ASP A 123 20.80 -13.12 64.58
CA ASP A 123 20.75 -13.58 65.98
C ASP A 123 21.02 -12.40 66.94
#